data_AF-D7FYZ1-F1
#
_entry.id   AF-D7FYZ1-F1
#
_cell.length_a   1.000
_cell.length_b   1.000
_cell.length_c   1.000
_cell.angle_alpha   90.00
_cell.angle_beta   90.00
_cell.angle_gamma   90.00
#
_symmetry.space_group_name_H-M   'P 1'
#
loop_
_entity.id
_entity.type
_entity.pdbx_description
1 polymer ?
#
loop_
_entity_poly.entity_id
_entity_poly.type
_entity_poly.pdbx_seq_one_letter_code
_entity_poly.pdbx_strand_id
1 'polypeptide(L)'
;MRKATPNVTTKVRRSLEASEGRHGVAGQLEPMHTCTSAGDSRVSITWSDGHLSSYGTAWLREHDNSPSALHERSHGSRPAPLCAWDAIPKVDAREYMEDDGALYKTLRKVNRVGVVLLENAGVEEGTVLDLARRVAPVSHHTLYGDMFDVVSQANPRNMAYTNERLRMHMDLVYYESAPGLQLLHCLEFDEGGKGGQTSFLDAFAAADHFREKFPEKFEVLSRVPTTFEKIRAAAPRVDGEGRK
;
A
#
# COMPACT_ATOMS: atom_id res chain seq x y z
N MET A 1 -10.18 -78.87 -14.75
CA MET A 1 -9.23 -79.53 -13.83
C MET A 1 -8.31 -78.47 -13.25
N ARG A 2 -8.43 -78.22 -11.93
CA ARG A 2 -7.64 -77.22 -11.20
C ARG A 2 -6.32 -77.85 -10.72
N LYS A 3 -5.18 -77.22 -11.03
CA LYS A 3 -3.87 -77.37 -10.36
C LYS A 3 -3.62 -76.03 -9.63
N ALA A 4 -3.55 -76.00 -8.30
CA ALA A 4 -2.38 -76.16 -7.43
C ALA A 4 -1.83 -74.80 -6.92
N THR A 5 -2.14 -74.50 -5.63
CA THR A 5 -1.32 -73.98 -4.48
C THR A 5 0.01 -73.21 -4.70
N PRO A 6 0.59 -72.49 -3.68
CA PRO A 6 0.09 -71.91 -2.41
C PRO A 6 0.66 -70.50 -2.02
N ASN A 7 0.20 -70.00 -0.86
CA ASN A 7 0.67 -68.91 0.02
C ASN A 7 2.09 -68.31 -0.10
N VAL A 8 2.19 -66.98 0.05
CA VAL A 8 3.18 -66.31 0.92
C VAL A 8 2.54 -65.10 1.63
N THR A 9 2.67 -65.08 2.94
CA THR A 9 2.26 -64.06 3.91
C THR A 9 3.19 -62.85 3.88
N THR A 10 2.66 -61.61 3.90
CA THR A 10 3.30 -60.52 4.66
C THR A 10 2.24 -59.53 5.14
N LYS A 11 2.19 -59.38 6.47
CA LYS A 11 1.25 -58.57 7.23
C LYS A 11 1.89 -57.19 7.43
N VAL A 12 1.35 -56.14 6.83
CA VAL A 12 1.68 -54.75 7.20
C VAL A 12 0.42 -54.12 7.78
N ARG A 13 0.29 -54.17 9.11
CA ARG A 13 -0.69 -53.37 9.84
C ARG A 13 -0.16 -51.94 9.87
N ARG A 14 -0.84 -51.02 9.17
CA ARG A 14 -0.81 -49.60 9.49
C ARG A 14 -1.55 -49.40 10.81
N SER A 15 -0.81 -49.11 11.87
CA SER A 15 -1.37 -48.54 13.09
C SER A 15 -1.51 -47.04 12.88
N LEU A 16 -2.74 -46.59 12.68
CA LEU A 16 -3.15 -45.21 12.93
C LEU A 16 -3.27 -45.08 14.45
N GLU A 17 -2.23 -44.56 15.09
CA GLU A 17 -2.34 -44.01 16.45
C GLU A 17 -2.33 -42.49 16.34
N ALA A 18 -3.35 -41.91 16.96
CA ALA A 18 -3.61 -40.50 17.01
C ALA A 18 -2.50 -39.75 17.75
N SER A 19 -1.99 -38.66 17.17
CA SER A 19 -1.42 -37.56 17.94
C SER A 19 -2.29 -36.32 17.75
N GLU A 20 -3.27 -36.16 18.63
CA GLU A 20 -3.86 -34.86 18.94
C GLU A 20 -2.76 -33.99 19.55
N GLY A 21 -2.05 -33.24 18.72
CA GLY A 21 -1.11 -32.21 19.16
C GLY A 21 -1.57 -30.88 18.59
N ARG A 22 -2.16 -30.02 19.43
CA ARG A 22 -2.38 -28.61 19.09
C ARG A 22 -1.05 -28.05 18.59
N HIS A 23 -1.00 -27.58 17.35
CA HIS A 23 0.16 -26.84 16.83
C HIS A 23 0.21 -25.45 17.48
N GLY A 24 0.64 -25.40 18.74
CA GLY A 24 0.97 -24.18 19.46
C GLY A 24 2.45 -24.22 19.81
N VAL A 25 3.11 -23.07 19.76
CA VAL A 25 4.48 -22.91 20.29
C VAL A 25 4.41 -23.16 21.79
N ALA A 26 4.92 -24.31 22.24
CA ALA A 26 4.92 -24.68 23.64
C ALA A 26 5.99 -23.87 24.39
N GLY A 27 5.58 -22.86 25.16
CA GLY A 27 6.43 -22.15 26.11
C GLY A 27 7.78 -21.65 25.54
N GLN A 28 8.78 -21.55 26.43
CA GLN A 28 10.14 -21.13 26.07
C GLN A 28 10.86 -22.30 25.37
N LEU A 29 10.91 -22.26 24.04
CA LEU A 29 11.68 -23.20 23.23
C LEU A 29 13.15 -22.77 23.18
N GLU A 30 14.05 -23.72 23.39
CA GLU A 30 15.49 -23.49 23.32
C GLU A 30 16.12 -24.41 22.25
N PRO A 31 17.11 -23.92 21.48
CA PRO A 31 17.81 -24.74 20.52
C PRO A 31 18.73 -25.72 21.26
N MET A 32 18.44 -27.02 21.14
CA MET A 32 19.23 -28.08 21.76
C MET A 32 20.44 -28.48 20.93
N HIS A 33 20.25 -28.58 19.61
CA HIS A 33 21.32 -28.89 18.67
C HIS A 33 21.19 -28.02 17.43
N THR A 34 22.32 -27.48 16.99
CA THR A 34 22.44 -26.76 15.73
C THR A 34 23.49 -27.46 14.89
N CYS A 35 23.13 -27.84 13.67
CA CYS A 35 24.08 -28.40 12.72
C CYS A 35 23.98 -27.69 11.37
N THR A 36 25.14 -27.51 10.75
CA THR A 36 25.28 -27.03 9.37
C THR A 36 25.66 -28.23 8.51
N SER A 37 24.86 -28.52 7.48
CA SER A 37 25.22 -29.56 6.53
C SER A 37 26.40 -29.10 5.67
N ALA A 38 27.43 -29.94 5.52
CA ALA A 38 28.56 -29.67 4.62
C ALA A 38 28.02 -29.48 3.18
N GLY A 39 28.15 -28.27 2.63
CA GLY A 39 27.48 -27.83 1.39
C GLY A 39 26.74 -26.47 1.47
N ASP A 40 26.83 -25.77 2.60
CA ASP A 40 26.66 -24.31 2.79
C ASP A 40 25.30 -23.65 2.52
N SER A 41 24.25 -24.40 2.21
CA SER A 41 22.94 -23.79 1.92
C SER A 41 21.96 -23.79 3.09
N ARG A 42 22.20 -24.53 4.18
CA ARG A 42 21.19 -24.70 5.25
C ARG A 42 21.73 -24.84 6.67
N VAL A 43 20.93 -24.37 7.64
CA VAL A 43 21.10 -24.54 9.09
C VAL A 43 19.92 -25.36 9.60
N SER A 44 20.18 -26.42 10.36
CA SER A 44 19.15 -27.25 10.99
C SER A 44 19.21 -27.11 12.52
N ILE A 45 18.05 -26.99 13.15
CA ILE A 45 17.87 -26.79 14.59
C ILE A 45 16.95 -27.89 15.12
N THR A 46 17.40 -28.61 16.13
CA THR A 46 16.56 -29.46 16.96
C THR A 46 16.20 -28.69 18.23
N TRP A 47 14.91 -28.53 18.49
CA TRP A 47 14.36 -27.79 19.62
C TRP A 47 14.15 -28.70 20.84
N SER A 48 13.94 -28.09 22.02
CA SER A 48 13.73 -28.79 23.29
C SER A 48 12.51 -29.72 23.33
N ASP A 49 11.51 -29.49 22.46
CA ASP A 49 10.35 -30.36 22.28
C ASP A 49 10.58 -31.50 21.26
N GLY A 50 11.81 -31.60 20.73
CA GLY A 50 12.18 -32.57 19.70
C GLY A 50 11.82 -32.16 18.27
N HIS A 51 11.21 -30.98 18.06
CA HIS A 51 10.92 -30.49 16.72
C HIS A 51 12.23 -30.23 15.95
N LEU A 52 12.24 -30.56 14.66
CA LEU A 52 13.37 -30.32 13.76
C LEU A 52 12.98 -29.29 12.71
N SER A 53 13.67 -28.15 12.71
CA SER A 53 13.51 -27.10 11.70
C SER A 53 14.77 -26.97 10.84
N SER A 54 14.61 -26.53 9.59
CA SER A 54 15.74 -26.30 8.68
C SER A 54 15.53 -25.03 7.87
N TYR A 55 16.53 -24.16 7.84
CA TYR A 55 16.49 -22.82 7.24
C TYR A 55 17.58 -22.67 6.20
N GLY A 56 17.27 -22.00 5.08
CA GLY A 56 18.28 -21.64 4.09
C GLY A 56 19.21 -20.54 4.62
N THR A 57 20.51 -20.61 4.34
CA THR A 57 21.46 -19.57 4.75
C THR A 57 21.17 -18.22 4.09
N ALA A 58 20.67 -18.21 2.84
CA ALA A 58 20.17 -17.00 2.18
C ALA A 58 18.97 -16.39 2.91
N TRP A 59 17.97 -17.21 3.26
CA TRP A 59 16.80 -16.76 4.01
C TRP A 59 17.19 -16.19 5.37
N LEU A 60 18.12 -16.83 6.09
CA LEU A 60 18.62 -16.31 7.38
C LEU A 60 19.29 -14.94 7.23
N ARG A 61 20.04 -14.69 6.15
CA ARG A 61 20.64 -13.37 5.89
C ARG A 61 19.58 -12.32 5.56
N GLU A 62 18.58 -12.67 4.76
CA GLU A 62 17.47 -11.76 4.44
C GLU A 62 16.66 -11.36 5.69
N HIS A 63 16.60 -12.25 6.68
CA HIS A 63 15.89 -12.07 7.95
C HIS A 63 16.82 -11.75 9.12
N ASP A 64 18.01 -11.21 8.85
CA ASP A 64 18.94 -10.78 9.91
C ASP A 64 18.30 -9.67 10.75
N ASN A 65 18.07 -9.92 12.04
CA ASN A 65 17.49 -8.96 12.99
C ASN A 65 18.54 -8.14 13.73
N SER A 66 19.80 -8.11 13.25
CA SER A 66 20.82 -7.20 13.77
C SER A 66 20.38 -5.73 13.63
N PRO A 67 20.76 -4.85 14.58
CA PRO A 67 20.42 -3.43 14.50
C PRO A 67 20.84 -2.78 13.17
N SER A 68 21.99 -3.16 12.61
CA SER A 68 22.48 -2.69 11.31
C SER A 68 21.59 -3.15 10.16
N ALA A 69 21.21 -4.43 10.09
CA ALA A 69 20.36 -4.94 9.03
C ALA A 69 18.93 -4.37 9.10
N LEU A 70 18.40 -4.21 10.32
CA LEU A 70 17.12 -3.52 10.54
C LEU A 70 17.18 -2.06 10.11
N HIS A 71 18.28 -1.37 10.42
CA HIS A 71 18.51 0.02 10.03
C HIS A 71 18.58 0.15 8.50
N GLU A 72 19.37 -0.67 7.82
CA GLU A 72 19.46 -0.68 6.36
C GLU A 72 18.11 -0.95 5.69
N ARG A 73 17.35 -1.95 6.17
CA ARG A 73 16.00 -2.23 5.66
C ARG A 73 15.06 -1.03 5.84
N SER A 74 15.08 -0.41 7.03
CA SER A 74 14.27 0.77 7.31
C SER A 74 14.64 1.95 6.38
N HIS A 75 15.94 2.19 6.19
CA HIS A 75 16.43 3.25 5.31
C HIS A 75 16.12 2.97 3.83
N GLY A 76 16.18 1.72 3.38
CA GLY A 76 15.79 1.31 2.04
C GLY A 76 14.30 1.49 1.73
N SER A 77 13.46 1.49 2.77
CA SER A 77 12.01 1.71 2.68
C SER A 77 11.59 3.19 2.85
N ARG A 78 12.49 4.07 3.29
CA ARG A 78 12.16 5.50 3.40
C ARG A 78 12.06 6.12 2.00
N PRO A 79 11.06 6.98 1.75
CA PRO A 79 11.10 7.86 0.59
C PRO A 79 12.44 8.62 0.61
N ALA A 80 13.16 8.61 -0.50
CA ALA A 80 14.38 9.40 -0.60
C ALA A 80 13.98 10.89 -0.49
N PRO A 81 14.66 11.72 0.31
CA PRO A 81 14.47 13.16 0.27
C PRO A 81 14.69 13.60 -1.18
N LEU A 82 13.67 14.18 -1.82
CA LEU A 82 13.74 14.49 -3.24
C LEU A 82 14.68 15.67 -3.46
N CYS A 83 15.93 15.38 -3.82
CA CYS A 83 16.81 16.39 -4.38
C CYS A 83 16.36 16.65 -5.83
N ALA A 84 15.62 17.74 -6.01
CA ALA A 84 15.19 18.28 -7.30
C ALA A 84 14.19 17.42 -8.09
N TRP A 85 12.96 17.92 -8.15
CA TRP A 85 11.99 17.49 -9.16
C TRP A 85 12.42 18.07 -10.52
N ASP A 86 13.44 17.50 -11.16
CA ASP A 86 13.87 17.98 -12.48
C ASP A 86 12.79 17.72 -13.54
N ALA A 87 12.00 16.65 -13.38
CA ALA A 87 10.78 16.37 -14.12
C ALA A 87 9.88 15.36 -13.39
N ILE A 88 8.55 15.51 -13.52
CA ILE A 88 7.59 14.48 -13.07
C ILE A 88 7.75 13.24 -13.95
N PRO A 89 7.95 12.03 -13.38
CA PRO A 89 8.04 10.81 -14.17
C PRO A 89 6.75 10.59 -14.96
N LYS A 90 6.88 10.22 -16.23
CA LYS A 90 5.77 9.94 -17.14
C LYS A 90 5.69 8.46 -17.46
N VAL A 91 4.47 7.94 -17.62
CA VAL A 91 4.18 6.56 -18.02
C VAL A 91 2.95 6.59 -18.92
N ASP A 92 2.95 5.80 -19.99
CA ASP A 92 1.76 5.66 -20.83
C ASP A 92 0.67 4.87 -20.09
N ALA A 93 -0.58 5.36 -20.13
CA ALA A 93 -1.69 4.75 -19.41
C ALA A 93 -2.01 3.33 -19.90
N ARG A 94 -1.78 3.04 -21.18
CA ARG A 94 -1.98 1.69 -21.74
C ARG A 94 -0.92 0.73 -21.21
N GLU A 95 0.35 1.14 -21.21
CA GLU A 95 1.43 0.33 -20.60
C GLU A 95 1.13 0.05 -19.12
N TYR A 96 0.69 1.07 -18.38
CA TYR A 96 0.29 0.94 -16.99
C TYR A 96 -0.84 -0.09 -16.78
N MET A 97 -1.82 -0.12 -17.68
CA MET A 97 -2.95 -1.05 -17.59
C MET A 97 -2.57 -2.48 -18.00
N GLU A 98 -1.82 -2.63 -19.09
CA GLU A 98 -1.60 -3.92 -19.77
C GLU A 98 -0.34 -4.69 -19.30
N ASP A 99 0.66 -4.02 -18.69
CA ASP A 99 1.93 -4.65 -18.27
C ASP A 99 2.19 -4.56 -16.76
N ASP A 100 2.31 -5.71 -16.10
CA ASP A 100 2.69 -5.81 -14.68
C ASP A 100 4.08 -5.21 -14.40
N GLY A 101 5.01 -5.30 -15.34
CA GLY A 101 6.33 -4.71 -15.23
C GLY A 101 6.28 -3.18 -15.19
N ALA A 102 5.48 -2.57 -16.06
CA ALA A 102 5.20 -1.15 -16.08
C ALA A 102 4.44 -0.70 -14.81
N LEU A 103 3.43 -1.45 -14.37
CA LEU A 103 2.74 -1.18 -13.11
C LEU A 103 3.70 -1.17 -11.92
N TYR A 104 4.53 -2.22 -11.77
CA TYR A 104 5.52 -2.30 -10.70
C TYR A 104 6.48 -1.11 -10.70
N LYS A 105 7.02 -0.75 -11.87
CA LYS A 105 7.91 0.42 -12.01
C LYS A 105 7.18 1.72 -11.66
N THR A 106 5.91 1.84 -12.02
CA THR A 106 5.07 3.01 -11.72
C THR A 106 4.83 3.15 -10.22
N LEU A 107 4.38 2.09 -9.55
CA LEU A 107 4.17 2.09 -8.09
C LEU A 107 5.48 2.34 -7.33
N ARG A 108 6.61 1.81 -7.82
CA ARG A 108 7.93 2.10 -7.25
C ARG A 108 8.34 3.56 -7.43
N LYS A 109 8.00 4.20 -8.56
CA LYS A 109 8.21 5.64 -8.77
C LYS A 109 7.32 6.44 -7.83
N VAL A 110 6.02 6.12 -7.70
CA VAL A 110 5.12 6.79 -6.75
C VAL A 110 5.65 6.68 -5.31
N ASN A 111 6.08 5.49 -4.87
CA ASN A 111 6.63 5.31 -3.52
C ASN A 111 7.95 6.08 -3.27
N ARG A 112 8.74 6.33 -4.32
CA ARG A 112 10.04 7.03 -4.21
C ARG A 112 9.96 8.53 -4.43
N VAL A 113 9.10 8.97 -5.35
CA VAL A 113 9.00 10.34 -5.87
C VAL A 113 7.73 11.05 -5.38
N GLY A 114 6.71 10.30 -4.97
CA GLY A 114 5.42 10.82 -4.53
C GLY A 114 4.43 11.10 -5.66
N VAL A 115 4.86 11.21 -6.92
CA VAL A 115 3.99 11.50 -8.07
C VAL A 115 4.48 10.84 -9.36
N VAL A 116 3.53 10.48 -10.23
CA VAL A 116 3.74 10.06 -11.62
C VAL A 116 2.62 10.66 -12.46
N LEU A 117 2.93 11.10 -13.68
CA LEU A 117 1.95 11.49 -14.69
C LEU A 117 1.66 10.30 -15.61
N LEU A 118 0.39 9.88 -15.66
CA LEU A 118 -0.09 8.93 -16.67
C LEU A 118 -0.53 9.71 -17.92
N GLU A 119 0.13 9.48 -19.04
CA GLU A 119 -0.18 10.12 -20.32
C GLU A 119 -1.07 9.21 -21.18
N ASN A 120 -1.81 9.80 -22.13
CA ASN A 120 -2.66 9.07 -23.08
C ASN A 120 -3.73 8.18 -22.43
N ALA A 121 -4.32 8.62 -21.31
CA ALA A 121 -5.36 7.88 -20.59
C ALA A 121 -6.74 7.87 -21.28
N GLY A 122 -6.96 8.76 -22.25
CA GLY A 122 -8.29 9.00 -22.84
C GLY A 122 -9.03 10.13 -22.11
N VAL A 123 -10.26 10.40 -22.52
CA VAL A 123 -11.13 11.45 -21.93
C VAL A 123 -12.52 10.91 -21.58
N GLU A 124 -12.64 9.60 -21.50
CA GLU A 124 -13.87 8.91 -21.13
C GLU A 124 -14.14 9.04 -19.63
N GLU A 125 -15.40 9.26 -19.28
CA GLU A 125 -15.85 9.22 -17.89
C GLU A 125 -15.57 7.83 -17.29
N GLY A 126 -15.06 7.79 -16.05
CA GLY A 126 -14.75 6.54 -15.36
C GLY A 126 -13.33 6.00 -15.59
N THR A 127 -12.55 6.52 -16.55
CA THR A 127 -11.16 6.10 -16.79
C THR A 127 -10.30 6.12 -15.53
N VAL A 128 -10.44 7.16 -14.69
CA VAL A 128 -9.70 7.27 -13.41
C VAL A 128 -10.00 6.12 -12.44
N LEU A 129 -11.23 5.61 -12.48
CA LEU A 129 -11.69 4.54 -11.62
C LEU A 129 -11.10 3.19 -12.05
N ASP A 130 -10.99 2.96 -13.36
CA ASP A 130 -10.34 1.77 -13.92
C ASP A 130 -8.83 1.79 -13.61
N LEU A 131 -8.19 2.95 -13.77
CA LEU A 131 -6.78 3.15 -13.41
C LEU A 131 -6.52 2.89 -11.91
N ALA A 132 -7.43 3.34 -11.02
CA ALA A 132 -7.33 3.09 -9.59
C ALA A 132 -7.51 1.60 -9.26
N ARG A 133 -8.53 0.96 -9.83
CA ARG A 133 -8.87 -0.46 -9.61
C ARG A 133 -7.78 -1.41 -10.09
N ARG A 134 -6.91 -0.99 -11.01
CA ARG A 134 -5.71 -1.73 -11.41
C ARG A 134 -4.73 -1.95 -10.25
N VAL A 135 -4.71 -1.05 -9.27
CA VAL A 135 -3.86 -1.13 -8.06
C VAL A 135 -4.60 -1.81 -6.93
N ALA A 136 -5.78 -1.29 -6.59
CA ALA A 136 -6.56 -1.72 -5.43
C ALA A 136 -8.02 -1.25 -5.53
N PRO A 137 -8.95 -1.85 -4.77
CA PRO A 137 -10.29 -1.30 -4.59
C PRO A 137 -10.24 0.15 -4.10
N VAL A 138 -11.18 0.98 -4.56
CA VAL A 138 -11.25 2.37 -4.14
C VAL A 138 -11.61 2.46 -2.66
N SER A 139 -10.82 3.26 -1.93
CA SER A 139 -11.07 3.56 -0.52
C SER A 139 -12.04 4.75 -0.38
N HIS A 140 -12.76 4.85 0.74
CA HIS A 140 -13.53 6.04 1.11
C HIS A 140 -14.73 6.40 0.20
N HIS A 141 -15.55 5.43 -0.18
CA HIS A 141 -16.75 5.62 -1.02
C HIS A 141 -17.91 6.39 -0.36
N THR A 142 -17.87 6.67 0.93
CA THR A 142 -19.04 7.14 1.70
C THR A 142 -19.39 8.61 1.45
N LEU A 143 -18.44 9.53 1.60
CA LEU A 143 -18.72 10.96 1.48
C LEU A 143 -18.78 11.42 0.03
N TYR A 144 -17.93 10.90 -0.85
CA TYR A 144 -17.79 11.41 -2.22
C TYR A 144 -18.11 10.37 -3.30
N GLY A 145 -18.49 9.14 -2.92
CA GLY A 145 -18.60 8.03 -3.88
C GLY A 145 -17.23 7.45 -4.25
N ASP A 146 -17.24 6.52 -5.21
CA ASP A 146 -16.02 5.92 -5.76
C ASP A 146 -15.18 6.90 -6.59
N MET A 147 -15.81 7.95 -7.12
CA MET A 147 -15.17 9.05 -7.83
C MET A 147 -16.04 10.30 -7.71
N PHE A 148 -15.44 11.47 -7.93
CA PHE A 148 -16.16 12.74 -7.96
C PHE A 148 -15.54 13.67 -8.99
N ASP A 149 -16.38 14.46 -9.67
CA ASP A 149 -15.91 15.41 -10.66
C ASP A 149 -15.51 16.73 -10.01
N VAL A 150 -14.38 17.27 -10.48
CA VAL A 150 -13.87 18.58 -10.06
C VAL A 150 -14.15 19.57 -11.18
N VAL A 151 -15.32 20.20 -11.11
CA VAL A 151 -15.79 21.20 -12.06
C VAL A 151 -16.16 22.47 -11.30
N SER A 152 -15.87 23.63 -11.89
CA SER A 152 -16.30 24.92 -11.33
C SER A 152 -17.83 25.02 -11.35
N GLN A 153 -18.44 25.25 -10.19
CA GLN A 153 -19.89 25.30 -10.00
C GLN A 153 -20.34 26.68 -9.51
N ALA A 154 -21.52 27.13 -9.94
CA ALA A 154 -22.08 28.42 -9.54
C ALA A 154 -22.37 28.53 -8.03
N ASN A 155 -22.70 27.42 -7.35
CA ASN A 155 -22.94 27.34 -5.90
C ASN A 155 -22.13 26.18 -5.28
N PRO A 156 -20.82 26.38 -5.04
CA PRO A 156 -19.89 25.32 -4.71
C PRO A 156 -20.01 24.86 -3.25
N ARG A 157 -20.12 23.54 -3.01
CA ARG A 157 -20.11 22.92 -1.67
C ARG A 157 -18.70 22.57 -1.15
N ASN A 158 -17.70 22.80 -1.98
CA ASN A 158 -16.29 22.58 -1.71
C ASN A 158 -15.47 23.64 -2.45
N MET A 159 -14.37 24.10 -1.85
CA MET A 159 -13.46 25.05 -2.49
C MET A 159 -12.88 24.51 -3.80
N ALA A 160 -12.75 23.18 -3.91
CA ALA A 160 -12.34 22.51 -5.15
C ALA A 160 -13.29 22.73 -6.34
N TYR A 161 -14.54 23.14 -6.10
CA TYR A 161 -15.54 23.43 -7.14
C TYR A 161 -15.62 24.93 -7.46
N THR A 162 -14.58 25.70 -7.15
CA THR A 162 -14.47 27.13 -7.45
C THR A 162 -13.36 27.37 -8.48
N ASN A 163 -13.31 28.58 -9.05
CA ASN A 163 -12.20 29.05 -9.87
C ASN A 163 -11.06 29.69 -9.05
N GLU A 164 -11.13 29.62 -7.72
CA GLU A 164 -10.11 30.19 -6.83
C GLU A 164 -8.89 29.29 -6.72
N ARG A 165 -7.74 29.90 -6.43
CA ARG A 165 -6.50 29.15 -6.22
C ARG A 165 -6.56 28.32 -4.95
N LEU A 166 -6.46 27.00 -5.09
CA LEU A 166 -6.21 26.11 -3.96
C LEU A 166 -4.76 26.25 -3.48
N ARG A 167 -4.59 26.51 -2.17
CA ARG A 167 -3.26 26.50 -1.52
C ARG A 167 -2.76 25.06 -1.39
N MET A 168 -1.48 24.87 -1.10
CA MET A 168 -0.94 23.53 -0.81
C MET A 168 -1.73 22.90 0.35
N HIS A 169 -2.24 21.69 0.13
CA HIS A 169 -3.08 20.96 1.07
C HIS A 169 -2.93 19.45 0.86
N MET A 170 -3.40 18.68 1.83
CA MET A 170 -3.63 17.24 1.70
C MET A 170 -5.15 17.02 1.74
N ASP A 171 -5.63 16.11 0.90
CA ASP A 171 -7.05 15.85 0.78
C ASP A 171 -7.59 14.97 1.90
N LEU A 172 -8.85 15.25 2.26
CA LEU A 172 -9.66 14.47 3.20
C LEU A 172 -9.00 14.21 4.58
N VAL A 173 -8.16 15.13 5.07
CA VAL A 173 -7.47 15.07 6.38
C VAL A 173 -8.41 15.04 7.61
N TYR A 174 -9.73 15.14 7.40
CA TYR A 174 -10.75 14.92 8.42
C TYR A 174 -11.14 13.43 8.59
N TYR A 175 -10.65 12.52 7.76
CA TYR A 175 -10.68 11.09 8.07
C TYR A 175 -9.50 10.72 8.97
N GLU A 176 -9.73 9.82 9.91
CA GLU A 176 -8.68 9.27 10.78
C GLU A 176 -7.60 8.53 9.96
N SER A 177 -8.01 7.87 8.87
CA SER A 177 -7.11 7.27 7.88
C SER A 177 -7.30 7.98 6.54
N ALA A 178 -6.57 9.07 6.31
CA ALA A 178 -6.60 9.77 5.01
C ALA A 178 -6.17 8.84 3.85
N PRO A 179 -6.62 9.11 2.60
CA PRO A 179 -6.20 8.33 1.44
C PRO A 179 -4.67 8.38 1.26
N GLY A 180 -4.07 7.20 1.04
CA GLY A 180 -2.62 7.11 0.77
C GLY A 180 -2.24 7.49 -0.67
N LEU A 181 -3.15 7.32 -1.63
CA LEU A 181 -2.97 7.67 -3.04
C LEU A 181 -4.19 8.45 -3.53
N GLN A 182 -3.93 9.43 -4.39
CA GLN A 182 -4.95 10.23 -5.06
C GLN A 182 -4.68 10.23 -6.56
N LEU A 183 -5.72 9.94 -7.35
CA LEU A 183 -5.68 9.98 -8.80
C LEU A 183 -6.57 11.11 -9.27
N LEU A 184 -6.03 11.97 -10.13
CA LEU A 184 -6.76 13.07 -10.78
C LEU A 184 -6.64 12.88 -12.29
N HIS A 185 -7.77 12.90 -12.99
CA HIS A 185 -7.84 12.70 -14.42
C HIS A 185 -8.44 13.93 -15.08
N CYS A 186 -7.71 14.51 -16.04
CA CYS A 186 -8.16 15.68 -16.77
C CYS A 186 -8.99 15.23 -17.97
N LEU A 187 -10.30 15.46 -17.93
CA LEU A 187 -11.21 15.19 -19.05
C LEU A 187 -11.26 16.34 -20.06
N GLU A 188 -11.23 17.57 -19.55
CA GLU A 188 -11.30 18.79 -20.35
C GLU A 188 -10.42 19.88 -19.70
N PHE A 189 -9.70 20.64 -20.53
CA PHE A 189 -8.91 21.79 -20.12
C PHE A 189 -9.17 22.94 -21.09
N ASP A 190 -9.57 24.10 -20.55
CA ASP A 190 -9.77 25.31 -21.35
C ASP A 190 -8.41 25.93 -21.73
N GLU A 191 -7.94 25.62 -22.93
CA GLU A 191 -6.68 26.16 -23.48
C GLU A 191 -6.71 27.70 -23.66
N GLY A 192 -7.90 28.30 -23.77
CA GLY A 192 -8.09 29.75 -23.83
C GLY A 192 -8.11 30.43 -22.45
N GLY A 193 -8.22 29.64 -21.38
CA GLY A 193 -8.25 30.09 -20.00
C GLY A 193 -6.88 30.49 -19.47
N LYS A 194 -6.85 31.43 -18.51
CA LYS A 194 -5.63 31.77 -17.75
C LYS A 194 -5.64 31.05 -16.41
N GLY A 195 -4.71 30.12 -16.20
CA GLY A 195 -4.53 29.44 -14.91
C GLY A 195 -4.70 27.93 -14.99
N GLY A 196 -5.24 27.30 -13.93
CA GLY A 196 -5.49 25.86 -13.88
C GLY A 196 -4.24 24.98 -13.73
N GLN A 197 -3.09 25.57 -13.40
CA GLN A 197 -1.83 24.86 -13.27
C GLN A 197 -1.81 24.00 -11.99
N THR A 198 -1.48 22.72 -12.14
CA THR A 198 -1.22 21.83 -11.02
C THR A 198 0.15 22.16 -10.40
N SER A 199 0.19 22.24 -9.07
CA SER A 199 1.43 22.46 -8.31
C SER A 199 1.58 21.37 -7.26
N PHE A 200 2.82 20.93 -7.02
CA PHE A 200 3.14 19.94 -6.02
C PHE A 200 4.26 20.43 -5.10
N LEU A 201 4.33 19.87 -3.90
CA LEU A 201 5.37 20.13 -2.91
C LEU A 201 5.70 18.82 -2.18
N ASP A 202 6.99 18.50 -2.05
CA ASP A 202 7.43 17.44 -1.13
C ASP A 202 7.28 17.94 0.32
N ALA A 203 6.24 17.44 1.00
CA ALA A 203 5.95 17.81 2.38
C ALA A 203 7.02 17.32 3.36
N PHE A 204 7.72 16.21 3.08
CA PHE A 204 8.81 15.74 3.94
C PHE A 204 10.04 16.62 3.81
N ALA A 205 10.45 16.96 2.59
CA ALA A 205 11.54 17.91 2.38
C ALA A 205 11.22 19.29 3.00
N ALA A 206 9.98 19.77 2.85
CA ALA A 206 9.54 21.02 3.48
C ALA A 206 9.56 20.92 5.01
N ALA A 207 9.13 19.80 5.59
CA ALA A 207 9.15 19.54 7.02
C ALA A 207 10.58 19.45 7.57
N ASP A 208 11.49 18.79 6.86
CA ASP A 208 12.91 18.72 7.23
C ASP A 208 13.57 20.09 7.19
N HIS A 209 13.36 20.88 6.12
CA HIS A 209 13.84 22.25 6.06
C HIS A 209 13.27 23.12 7.20
N PHE A 210 11.98 22.95 7.52
CA PHE A 210 11.34 23.65 8.63
C PHE A 210 11.90 23.23 9.99
N ARG A 211 12.20 21.94 10.18
CA ARG A 211 12.84 21.38 11.38
C ARG A 211 14.22 21.97 11.61
N GLU A 212 15.04 22.08 10.57
CA GLU A 212 16.38 22.67 10.66
C GLU A 212 16.32 24.16 11.01
N LYS A 213 15.40 24.90 10.39
CA LYS A 213 15.33 26.36 10.51
C LYS A 213 14.58 26.85 11.76
N PHE A 214 13.57 26.09 12.21
CA PHE A 214 12.68 26.45 13.31
C PHE A 214 12.36 25.24 14.20
N PRO A 215 13.35 24.64 14.88
CA PRO A 215 13.19 23.37 15.59
C PRO A 215 12.09 23.40 16.67
N GLU A 216 12.00 24.49 17.43
CA GLU A 216 10.97 24.65 18.47
C GLU A 216 9.54 24.70 17.88
N LYS A 217 9.36 25.34 16.72
CA LYS A 217 8.06 25.40 16.05
C LYS A 217 7.70 24.08 15.40
N PHE A 218 8.69 23.38 14.83
CA PHE A 218 8.51 22.04 14.31
C PHE A 218 8.02 21.10 15.42
N GLU A 219 8.60 21.19 16.62
CA GLU A 219 8.20 20.37 17.77
C GLU A 219 6.76 20.62 18.21
N VAL A 220 6.28 21.87 18.14
CA VAL A 220 4.87 22.19 18.40
C VAL A 220 3.97 21.53 17.35
N LEU A 221 4.28 21.69 16.06
CA LEU A 221 3.46 21.16 14.98
C LEU A 221 3.46 19.61 14.92
N SER A 222 4.53 18.97 15.39
CA SER A 222 4.64 17.50 15.41
C SER A 222 3.92 16.87 16.61
N ARG A 223 3.66 17.63 17.68
CA ARG A 223 3.08 17.10 18.93
C ARG A 223 1.66 17.55 19.21
N VAL A 224 1.26 18.72 18.74
CA VAL A 224 -0.06 19.28 19.03
C VAL A 224 -1.04 18.84 17.94
N PRO A 225 -2.00 17.95 18.23
CA PRO A 225 -2.98 17.51 17.24
C PRO A 225 -3.86 18.69 16.82
N THR A 226 -4.18 18.75 15.52
CA THR A 226 -5.12 19.73 14.98
C THR A 226 -6.43 19.04 14.61
N THR A 227 -7.55 19.68 14.93
CA THR A 227 -8.87 19.20 14.54
C THR A 227 -9.19 19.62 13.10
N PHE A 228 -9.59 18.66 12.27
CA PHE A 228 -10.11 18.88 10.92
C PHE A 228 -11.58 18.48 10.90
N GLU A 229 -12.44 19.29 10.26
CA GLU A 229 -13.88 19.05 10.24
C GLU A 229 -14.45 19.22 8.84
N LYS A 230 -15.36 18.31 8.45
CA LYS A 230 -16.21 18.45 7.28
C LYS A 230 -17.67 18.24 7.68
N ILE A 231 -18.44 19.33 7.70
CA ILE A 231 -19.89 19.29 7.91
C ILE A 231 -20.61 19.25 6.56
N ARG A 232 -21.54 18.31 6.38
CA ARG A 232 -22.51 18.32 5.28
C ARG A 232 -23.91 18.56 5.84
N ALA A 233 -24.68 19.42 5.19
CA ALA A 233 -26.12 19.49 5.43
C ALA A 233 -26.75 18.14 5.05
N ALA A 234 -27.64 17.62 5.90
CA ALA A 234 -28.37 16.39 5.61
C ALA A 234 -29.11 16.52 4.27
N ALA A 235 -29.06 15.48 3.43
CA ALA A 235 -29.96 15.39 2.29
C ALA A 235 -31.41 15.45 2.83
N PRO A 236 -32.33 16.17 2.17
CA PRO A 236 -33.74 16.11 2.54
C PRO A 236 -34.17 14.65 2.57
N ARG A 237 -34.82 14.23 3.67
CA ARG A 237 -35.48 12.92 3.69
C ARG A 237 -36.47 12.91 2.54
N VAL A 238 -36.29 12.00 1.59
CA VAL A 238 -37.32 11.68 0.62
C VAL A 238 -38.35 10.87 1.40
N ASP A 239 -39.32 11.57 1.99
CA ASP A 239 -40.46 10.92 2.62
C ASP A 239 -41.21 10.18 1.51
N GLY A 240 -41.10 8.86 1.54
CA GLY A 240 -41.74 7.97 0.59
C GLY A 240 -43.25 7.97 0.76
N GLU A 241 -43.92 8.97 0.20
CA GLU A 241 -45.35 8.91 -0.09
C GLU A 241 -45.55 9.08 -1.59
N GLY A 242 -45.94 8.00 -2.28
CA GLY A 242 -46.47 8.10 -3.63
C GLY A 242 -45.92 7.10 -4.65
N ARG A 243 -45.98 5.80 -4.37
CA ARG A 243 -46.26 4.81 -5.42
C ARG A 243 -47.39 3.90 -4.96
N LYS A 244 -48.61 4.25 -5.39
CA LYS A 244 -49.68 3.29 -5.66
C LYS A 244 -49.44 2.71 -7.05
#